data_AF-F8PP59-F1
#
_entry.id   AF-F8PP59-F1
#
_cell.length_a   1.000
_cell.length_b   1.000
_cell.length_c   1.000
_cell.angle_alpha   90.00
_cell.angle_beta   90.00
_cell.angle_gamma   90.00
#
_symmetry.space_group_name_H-M   'P 1'
#
loop_
_entity.id
_entity.type
_entity.pdbx_description
1 polymer ?
#
loop_
_entity_poly.entity_id
_entity_poly.type
_entity_poly.pdbx_seq_one_letter_code
_entity_poly.pdbx_strand_id
1 'polypeptide(L)' 'LEVIQSMGHTQMTPVQASTIPLFMQNKDVVVEAVTGSGKTLAFVIPILERLIRRES' A
#
# COMPACT_ATOMS: atom_id res chain seq x y z
N LEU A 1 4.04 8.42 -2.58
CA LEU A 1 4.80 7.37 -3.29
C LEU A 1 6.26 7.33 -2.83
N GLU A 2 6.73 8.35 -2.11
CA GLU A 2 8.06 8.37 -1.50
C GLU A 2 8.28 7.16 -0.57
N VAL A 3 7.24 6.69 0.12
CA VAL A 3 7.31 5.48 0.95
C VAL A 3 7.68 4.24 0.13
N ILE A 4 7.09 4.04 -1.06
CA ILE A 4 7.43 2.90 -1.93
C ILE A 4 8.87 3.01 -2.42
N GLN A 5 9.31 4.22 -2.75
CA GLN A 5 10.69 4.47 -3.20
C GLN A 5 11.71 4.26 -2.07
N SER A 6 11.39 4.62 -0.83
CA SER A 6 12.29 4.49 0.32
C SER A 6 12.42 3.07 0.85
N MET A 7 11.41 2.21 0.67
CA MET A 7 11.45 0.82 1.14
C MET A 7 12.25 -0.13 0.25
N GLY A 8 12.91 0.34 -0.82
CA GLY A 8 13.71 -0.51 -1.73
C GLY A 8 12.89 -1.52 -2.55
N HIS A 9 11.56 -1.47 -2.46
CA HIS A 9 10.64 -2.28 -3.26
C HIS A 9 10.32 -1.55 -4.55
N THR A 10 11.22 -1.68 -5.54
CA THR A 10 11.07 -1.04 -6.86
C THR A 10 9.91 -1.60 -7.70
N GLN A 11 9.34 -2.74 -7.33
CA GLN A 11 8.16 -3.33 -7.97
C GLN A 11 7.12 -3.78 -6.95
N MET A 12 5.86 -3.45 -7.23
CA MET A 12 4.71 -3.88 -6.44
C MET A 12 4.27 -5.29 -6.85
N THR A 13 3.79 -6.09 -5.90
CA THR A 13 3.07 -7.33 -6.23
C THR A 13 1.71 -7.00 -6.87
N PRO A 14 1.07 -7.93 -7.60
CA PRO A 14 -0.23 -7.67 -8.23
C PRO A 14 -1.32 -7.20 -7.26
N VAL A 15 -1.35 -7.74 -6.03
CA VAL A 15 -2.31 -7.30 -5.01
C VAL A 15 -2.01 -5.89 -4.50
N GLN A 16 -0.73 -5.51 -4.38
CA GLN A 16 -0.33 -4.16 -3.99
C GLN A 16 -0.69 -3.15 -5.07
N ALA A 17 -0.35 -3.44 -6.33
CA ALA A 17 -0.61 -2.54 -7.46
C ALA A 17 -2.12 -2.27 -7.66
N SER A 18 -2.97 -3.27 -7.43
CA SER A 18 -4.42 -3.14 -7.57
C SER A 18 -5.11 -2.46 -6.38
N THR A 19 -4.56 -2.58 -5.17
CA THR A 19 -5.27 -2.14 -3.94
C THR A 19 -4.71 -0.85 -3.33
N ILE A 20 -3.40 -0.59 -3.43
CA ILE A 20 -2.79 0.64 -2.89
C ILE A 20 -3.46 1.91 -3.43
N PRO A 21 -3.74 2.06 -4.74
CA PRO A 21 -4.41 3.24 -5.26
C PRO A 21 -5.83 3.43 -4.70
N LEU A 22 -6.54 2.33 -4.44
CA LEU A 22 -7.89 2.35 -3.87
C LEU A 22 -7.86 2.79 -2.40
N PHE A 23 -6.94 2.24 -1.60
CA PHE A 23 -6.73 2.64 -0.23
C PHE A 23 -6.32 4.12 -0.11
N MET A 24 -5.44 4.58 -1.00
CA MET A 24 -5.06 6.00 -1.05
C MET A 24 -6.26 6.93 -1.31
N GLN A 25 -7.28 6.46 -2.03
CA GLN A 25 -8.54 7.18 -2.29
C GLN A 25 -9.58 7.10 -1.15
N ASN A 26 -9.24 6.57 0.03
CA ASN A 26 -10.20 6.35 1.14
C ASN A 26 -11.38 5.42 0.77
N LYS A 27 -11.15 4.46 -0.12
CA LYS A 27 -12.19 3.46 -0.44
C LYS A 27 -12.09 2.29 0.52
N ASP A 28 -13.25 1.74 0.86
CA ASP A 28 -13.33 0.42 1.47
C ASP A 28 -13.04 -0.63 0.40
N VAL A 29 -12.11 -1.54 0.69
CA VAL A 29 -11.64 -2.55 -0.28
C VAL A 29 -11.62 -3.91 0.40
N VAL A 30 -12.31 -4.88 -0.21
CA VAL A 30 -12.16 -6.30 0.13
C VAL A 30 -11.05 -6.88 -0.72
N VAL A 31 -10.08 -7.55 -0.09
CA VAL A 31 -8.92 -8.11 -0.77
C VAL A 31 -8.85 -9.61 -0.53
N GLU A 32 -9.06 -10.38 -1.59
CA GLU A 32 -8.90 -11.84 -1.59
C GLU A 32 -7.59 -12.22 -2.29
N ALA A 33 -6.65 -12.80 -1.56
CA ALA A 33 -5.43 -13.37 -2.12
C ALA A 33 -4.80 -14.35 -1.12
N VAL A 34 -3.88 -15.20 -1.58
CA VAL A 34 -3.17 -16.18 -0.73
C VAL A 34 -2.16 -15.53 0.22
N THR A 35 -1.79 -16.20 1.31
CA THR A 35 -0.68 -15.78 2.18
C THR A 35 0.62 -15.64 1.37
N GLY A 36 1.44 -14.64 1.69
CA GLY A 36 2.65 -14.31 0.92
C GLY A 36 2.41 -13.41 -0.31
N SER A 37 1.15 -13.11 -0.66
CA SER A 37 0.85 -12.24 -1.83
C SER A 37 1.19 -10.76 -1.64
N GLY A 38 1.49 -10.32 -0.41
CA GLY A 38 1.83 -8.93 -0.10
C GLY A 38 0.67 -8.07 0.41
N LYS A 39 -0.48 -8.65 0.76
CA LYS A 39 -1.67 -7.95 1.31
C LYS A 39 -1.37 -7.07 2.54
N THR A 40 -0.49 -7.51 3.43
CA THR A 40 -0.12 -6.75 4.64
C THR A 40 0.51 -5.41 4.27
N LEU A 41 1.54 -5.42 3.41
CA LEU A 41 2.17 -4.19 2.92
C LEU A 41 1.19 -3.36 2.08
N ALA A 42 0.34 -4.00 1.28
CA ALA A 42 -0.68 -3.30 0.49
C ALA A 42 -1.60 -2.43 1.37
N PHE A 43 -1.91 -2.87 2.59
CA PHE A 43 -2.71 -2.11 3.56
C PHE A 43 -1.89 -1.11 4.39
N VAL A 44 -0.68 -1.47 4.82
CA VAL A 44 0.16 -0.64 5.72
C VAL A 44 0.77 0.56 5.01
N ILE A 45 1.21 0.41 3.75
CA ILE A 45 1.89 1.49 3.01
C ILE A 45 1.03 2.76 2.88
N PRO A 46 -0.26 2.69 2.47
CA PRO A 46 -1.15 3.86 2.45
C PRO A 46 -1.31 4.54 3.81
N ILE A 47 -1.29 3.78 4.91
CA ILE A 47 -1.42 4.33 6.27
C ILE A 47 -0.17 5.13 6.63
N LEU A 48 1.03 4.56 6.41
CA LEU A 48 2.30 5.23 6.70
C LEU A 48 2.47 6.51 5.87
N GLU A 49 2.16 6.47 4.57
CA GLU A 49 2.20 7.66 3.71
C GLU A 49 1.29 8.77 4.24
N ARG A 50 0.12 8.44 4.81
CA ARG A 50 -0.78 9.43 5.43
C ARG A 50 -0.23 10.01 6.71
N LEU A 51 0.38 9.19 7.57
CA LEU A 51 0.98 9.67 8.82
C LEU A 51 2.15 10.60 8.54
N ILE A 52 3.05 10.21 7.63
CA ILE A 52 4.19 11.04 7.21
C ILE A 52 3.72 12.39 6.63
N ARG A 53 2.69 12.37 5.78
CA ARG A 53 2.10 13.60 5.22
C ARG A 53 1.38 14.49 6.25
N ARG A 54 0.96 13.93 7.40
CA ARG A 54 0.33 14.71 8.48
C ARG A 54 1.36 15.37 9.40
N GLU A 55 2.54 14.75 9.52
CA GLU A 55 3.63 15.25 10.36
C GLU A 55 4.53 16.28 9.65
N SER A 56 4.37 16.42 8.32
CA SER A 56 5.05 17.43 7.49
C SER A 56 4.18 18.66 7.26
#